data_AF-A0A6I3LMF4-F1
#
_entry.id   AF-A0A6I3LMF4-F1
#
_cell.length_a   1.000
_cell.length_b   1.000
_cell.length_c   1.000
_cell.angle_alpha   90.00
_cell.angle_beta   90.00
_cell.angle_gamma   90.00
#
_symmetry.space_group_name_H-M   'P 1'
#
loop_
_entity.id
_entity.type
_entity.pdbx_description
1 polymer ?
#
loop_
_entity_poly.entity_id
_entity_poly.type
_entity_poly.pdbx_seq_one_letter_code
_entity_poly.pdbx_strand_id
1 'polypeptide(L)'
;MQIRFTLITLFFAAFASAQTPRDTLVSTIYNVYIQNESDYTALKKDILALKDMDGSYNPEVLHHNLEAMFQYKDLDFFQSSLELLVLHNGYNVSYLSGQENYYQAIISGELAPWFKKMYIENHPKWLAHNLDKLVDIHTLNSLHQKDQVMTKALMDVYNSSEIEEKQRELIRRLFRFNYMENAKTLFNISESIGSMPTANSFALIQRPYDFIEVHNFQQNFTIFFEMIYPYYKVSYLNKDLPIIKFRNIDSIKFLADKNQVFGLLSVEDIPPYLKEEYNVQSIELANPTLTEKYRKELNWTEL
;
A
#
# COMPACT_ATOMS: atom_id res chain seq x y z
N MET A 1 -27.54 8.30 -8.72
CA MET A 1 -26.49 7.28 -8.53
C MET A 1 -25.78 7.61 -7.23
N GLN A 2 -26.22 7.01 -6.11
CA GLN A 2 -25.59 7.23 -4.81
C GLN A 2 -24.16 6.69 -4.87
N ILE A 3 -23.21 7.60 -4.81
CA ILE A 3 -21.78 7.35 -4.73
C ILE A 3 -21.52 6.56 -3.44
N ARG A 4 -21.50 5.22 -3.55
CA ARG A 4 -20.96 4.29 -2.56
C ARG A 4 -19.43 4.29 -2.67
N PHE A 5 -18.79 5.45 -2.49
CA PHE A 5 -17.34 5.60 -2.71
C PHE A 5 -16.48 4.94 -1.63
N THR A 6 -17.05 4.61 -0.47
CA THR A 6 -16.24 4.29 0.72
C THR A 6 -16.09 2.79 1.01
N LEU A 7 -16.74 1.90 0.24
CA LEU A 7 -16.78 0.45 0.56
C LEU A 7 -16.18 -0.46 -0.52
N ILE A 8 -15.84 0.05 -1.69
CA ILE A 8 -15.47 -0.79 -2.84
C ILE A 8 -13.97 -1.19 -2.84
N THR A 9 -13.10 -0.43 -2.15
CA THR A 9 -11.67 -0.76 -2.04
C THR A 9 -11.36 -2.01 -1.21
N LEU A 10 -12.28 -2.45 -0.33
CA LEU A 10 -12.06 -3.62 0.53
C LEU A 10 -12.33 -4.98 -0.15
N PHE A 11 -13.00 -5.01 -1.30
CA PHE A 11 -13.51 -6.28 -1.86
C PHE A 11 -12.61 -6.96 -2.90
N PHE A 12 -11.58 -6.28 -3.43
CA PHE A 12 -10.64 -6.91 -4.38
C PHE A 12 -9.48 -7.67 -3.70
N ALA A 13 -9.45 -7.71 -2.36
CA ALA A 13 -8.44 -8.42 -1.58
C ALA A 13 -8.58 -9.95 -1.59
N ALA A 14 -9.64 -10.51 -2.19
CA ALA A 14 -9.79 -11.96 -2.30
C ALA A 14 -8.87 -12.53 -3.39
N PHE A 15 -7.97 -13.43 -2.96
CA PHE A 15 -7.12 -14.35 -3.72
C PHE A 15 -6.81 -13.88 -5.15
N ALA A 16 -5.89 -12.92 -5.27
CA ALA A 16 -5.24 -12.70 -6.55
C ALA A 16 -4.57 -14.00 -6.99
N SER A 17 -4.75 -14.36 -8.26
CA SER A 17 -3.86 -15.26 -9.00
C SER A 17 -2.47 -14.66 -8.99
N ALA A 18 -1.77 -14.76 -7.86
CA ALA A 18 -0.44 -14.26 -7.71
C ALA A 18 0.50 -15.17 -8.51
N GLN A 19 1.29 -14.57 -9.38
CA GLN A 19 1.80 -15.24 -10.58
C GLN A 19 3.19 -15.83 -10.39
N THR A 20 3.94 -15.29 -9.43
CA THR A 20 5.14 -15.94 -8.92
C THR A 20 4.81 -16.57 -7.56
N PRO A 21 5.46 -17.68 -7.17
CA PRO A 21 5.31 -18.22 -5.82
C PRO A 21 5.58 -17.16 -4.73
N ARG A 22 6.46 -16.19 -5.04
CA ARG A 22 6.79 -15.09 -4.13
C ARG A 22 5.62 -14.14 -3.96
N ASP A 23 5.01 -13.72 -5.06
CA ASP A 23 3.82 -12.86 -5.03
C ASP A 23 2.64 -13.56 -4.33
N THR A 24 2.49 -14.88 -4.52
CA THR A 24 1.44 -15.66 -3.84
C THR A 24 1.65 -15.63 -2.36
N LEU A 25 2.88 -15.86 -1.93
CA LEU A 25 3.24 -15.85 -0.53
C LEU A 25 3.04 -14.47 0.10
N VAL A 26 3.49 -13.40 -0.57
CA VAL A 26 3.26 -12.02 -0.13
C VAL A 26 1.78 -11.71 0.01
N SER A 27 0.96 -12.09 -0.97
CA SER A 27 -0.49 -11.90 -0.93
C SER A 27 -1.14 -12.70 0.21
N THR A 28 -0.70 -13.94 0.45
CA THR A 28 -1.17 -14.75 1.59
C THR A 28 -0.84 -14.06 2.91
N ILE A 29 0.38 -13.58 3.07
CA ILE A 29 0.84 -12.90 4.30
C ILE A 29 0.01 -11.64 4.60
N TYR A 30 -0.26 -10.79 3.60
CA TYR A 30 -1.01 -9.55 3.82
C TYR A 30 -2.52 -9.76 4.05
N ASN A 31 -3.08 -10.86 3.56
CA ASN A 31 -4.54 -11.11 3.62
C ASN A 31 -4.93 -12.21 4.61
N VAL A 32 -3.97 -12.76 5.37
CA VAL A 32 -4.29 -13.79 6.36
C VAL A 32 -5.14 -13.19 7.48
N TYR A 33 -6.24 -13.86 7.81
CA TYR A 33 -7.04 -13.54 8.98
C TYR A 33 -6.68 -14.49 10.11
N ILE A 34 -5.94 -14.00 11.10
CA ILE A 34 -5.38 -14.81 12.19
C ILE A 34 -6.42 -14.97 13.30
N GLN A 35 -7.00 -16.15 13.44
CA GLN A 35 -8.01 -16.43 14.48
C GLN A 35 -7.43 -17.19 15.68
N ASN A 36 -6.35 -17.92 15.47
CA ASN A 36 -5.77 -18.81 16.46
C ASN A 36 -4.25 -18.96 16.28
N GLU A 37 -3.62 -19.69 17.21
CA GLU A 37 -2.16 -19.88 17.25
C GLU A 37 -1.62 -20.72 16.08
N SER A 38 -2.44 -21.60 15.48
CA SER A 38 -2.07 -22.34 14.27
C SER A 38 -1.98 -21.40 13.07
N ASP A 39 -2.92 -20.47 12.93
CA ASP A 39 -2.89 -19.45 11.86
C ASP A 39 -1.64 -18.56 12.01
N TYR A 40 -1.31 -18.16 13.24
CA TYR A 40 -0.10 -17.38 13.52
C TYR A 40 1.16 -18.17 13.18
N THR A 41 1.21 -19.46 13.55
CA THR A 41 2.35 -20.33 13.23
C THR A 41 2.53 -20.48 11.72
N ALA A 42 1.43 -20.60 10.97
CA ALA A 42 1.46 -20.63 9.51
C ALA A 42 1.98 -19.30 8.93
N LEU A 43 1.47 -18.16 9.41
CA LEU A 43 1.95 -16.84 9.02
C LEU A 43 3.46 -16.68 9.26
N LYS A 44 3.96 -17.06 10.45
CA LYS A 44 5.39 -16.97 10.77
C LYS A 44 6.22 -17.82 9.80
N LYS A 45 5.76 -19.04 9.48
CA LYS A 45 6.41 -19.90 8.50
C LYS A 45 6.44 -19.24 7.11
N ASP A 46 5.34 -18.62 6.70
CA ASP A 46 5.24 -17.93 5.42
C ASP A 46 6.17 -16.71 5.34
N ILE A 47 6.27 -15.91 6.42
CA ILE A 47 7.23 -14.79 6.52
C ILE A 47 8.67 -15.30 6.38
N LEU A 48 9.02 -16.40 7.05
CA LEU A 48 10.36 -16.98 6.96
C LEU A 48 10.66 -17.55 5.58
N ALA A 49 9.69 -18.22 4.95
CA ALA A 49 9.81 -18.70 3.58
C ALA A 49 10.00 -17.54 2.60
N LEU A 50 9.26 -16.44 2.77
CA LEU A 50 9.44 -15.24 1.95
C LEU A 50 10.85 -14.65 2.12
N LYS A 51 11.35 -14.58 3.35
CA LYS A 51 12.74 -14.15 3.61
C LYS A 51 13.73 -15.01 2.82
N ASP A 52 13.54 -16.33 2.81
CA ASP A 52 14.49 -17.22 2.13
C ASP A 52 14.43 -17.05 0.60
N MET A 53 13.27 -16.72 0.05
CA MET A 53 13.10 -16.38 -1.38
C MET A 53 13.70 -15.02 -1.76
N ASP A 54 13.57 -14.03 -0.89
CA ASP A 54 14.06 -12.66 -1.11
C ASP A 54 15.52 -12.48 -0.65
N GLY A 55 16.08 -13.45 0.08
CA GLY A 55 17.42 -13.41 0.68
C GLY A 55 17.54 -12.52 1.92
N SER A 56 16.47 -11.81 2.28
CA SER A 56 16.39 -10.92 3.44
C SER A 56 14.92 -10.74 3.87
N TYR A 57 14.69 -10.24 5.08
CA TYR A 57 13.33 -9.92 5.51
C TYR A 57 12.76 -8.75 4.71
N ASN A 58 11.53 -8.90 4.21
CA ASN A 58 10.77 -7.78 3.68
C ASN A 58 10.31 -6.86 4.86
N PRO A 59 10.75 -5.60 4.93
CA PRO A 59 10.47 -4.75 6.08
C PRO A 59 9.01 -4.31 6.19
N GLU A 60 8.29 -4.16 5.07
CA GLU A 60 6.87 -3.83 5.10
C GLU A 60 6.06 -5.00 5.65
N VAL A 61 6.43 -6.24 5.27
CA VAL A 61 5.85 -7.47 5.84
C VAL A 61 6.13 -7.55 7.34
N LEU A 62 7.36 -7.28 7.79
CA LEU A 62 7.66 -7.27 9.22
C LEU A 62 6.82 -6.22 9.96
N HIS A 63 6.82 -4.97 9.47
CA HIS A 63 6.08 -3.88 10.08
C HIS A 63 4.57 -4.17 10.16
N HIS A 64 3.99 -4.69 9.08
CA HIS A 64 2.58 -5.08 9.02
C HIS A 64 2.21 -6.15 10.06
N ASN A 65 3.13 -7.04 10.39
CA ASN A 65 2.88 -8.20 11.24
C ASN A 65 3.38 -8.05 12.69
N LEU A 66 3.98 -6.92 13.08
CA LEU A 66 4.41 -6.66 14.46
C LEU A 66 3.28 -6.87 15.48
N GLU A 67 2.06 -6.46 15.12
CA GLU A 67 0.88 -6.59 15.96
C GLU A 67 0.57 -8.06 16.26
N ALA A 68 0.57 -8.90 15.22
CA ALA A 68 0.32 -10.33 15.35
C ALA A 68 1.41 -11.01 16.18
N MET A 69 2.69 -10.70 15.92
CA MET A 69 3.81 -11.25 16.70
C MET A 69 3.66 -10.95 18.19
N PHE A 70 3.24 -9.73 18.54
CA PHE A 70 3.02 -9.33 19.93
C PHE A 70 1.78 -9.99 20.54
N GLN A 71 0.63 -9.96 19.85
CA GLN A 71 -0.63 -10.54 20.33
C GLN A 71 -0.51 -12.03 20.68
N TYR A 72 0.24 -12.78 19.87
CA TYR A 72 0.50 -14.20 20.07
C TYR A 72 1.74 -14.49 20.92
N LYS A 73 2.29 -13.48 21.61
CA LYS A 73 3.38 -13.58 22.59
C LYS A 73 4.70 -14.16 22.05
N ASP A 74 4.95 -14.05 20.75
CA ASP A 74 6.22 -14.44 20.14
C ASP A 74 7.23 -13.30 20.26
N LEU A 75 7.62 -13.02 21.51
CA LEU A 75 8.42 -11.85 21.85
C LEU A 75 9.80 -11.87 21.19
N ASP A 76 10.41 -13.03 21.00
CA ASP A 76 11.70 -13.15 20.32
C ASP A 76 11.60 -12.68 18.86
N PHE A 77 10.55 -13.11 18.15
CA PHE A 77 10.36 -12.70 16.77
C PHE A 77 9.93 -11.24 16.65
N PHE A 78 9.06 -10.77 17.57
CA PHE A 78 8.69 -9.36 17.66
C PHE A 78 9.91 -8.45 17.90
N GLN A 79 10.73 -8.76 18.90
CA GLN A 79 11.87 -7.96 19.30
C GLN A 79 12.93 -7.90 18.20
N SER A 80 13.28 -9.05 17.62
CA SER A 80 14.24 -9.10 16.51
C SER A 80 13.74 -8.37 15.26
N SER A 81 12.45 -8.51 14.94
CA SER A 81 11.84 -7.79 13.80
C SER A 81 11.84 -6.28 14.04
N LEU A 82 11.44 -5.82 15.23
CA LEU A 82 11.40 -4.40 15.56
C LEU A 82 12.82 -3.79 15.59
N GLU A 83 13.81 -4.52 16.11
CA GLU A 83 15.20 -4.10 16.07
C GLU A 83 15.73 -3.93 14.64
N LEU A 84 15.45 -4.90 13.76
CA LEU A 84 15.81 -4.79 12.33
C LEU A 84 15.18 -3.55 11.69
N LEU A 85 13.89 -3.31 11.94
CA LEU A 85 13.17 -2.16 11.38
C LEU A 85 13.74 -0.82 11.88
N VAL A 86 14.15 -0.74 13.15
CA VAL A 86 14.78 0.47 13.71
C VAL A 86 16.19 0.68 13.14
N LEU A 87 16.99 -0.38 13.06
CA LEU A 87 18.39 -0.29 12.66
C LEU A 87 18.58 -0.06 11.15
N HIS A 88 17.74 -0.69 10.33
CA HIS A 88 17.94 -0.74 8.88
C HIS A 88 16.89 0.02 8.08
N ASN A 89 15.68 0.19 8.60
CA ASN A 89 14.57 0.77 7.83
C ASN A 89 14.01 2.06 8.42
N GLY A 90 14.54 2.56 9.54
CA GLY A 90 14.15 3.87 10.08
C GLY A 90 12.79 3.88 10.76
N TYR A 91 12.37 2.76 11.36
CA TYR A 91 11.20 2.74 12.23
C TYR A 91 11.33 3.82 13.31
N ASN A 92 10.33 4.66 13.42
CA ASN A 92 10.31 5.86 14.23
C ASN A 92 9.04 5.92 15.09
N VAL A 93 9.24 6.03 16.39
CA VAL A 93 8.16 6.07 17.38
C VAL A 93 7.21 7.25 17.19
N SER A 94 7.67 8.34 16.57
CA SER A 94 6.83 9.53 16.31
C SER A 94 5.71 9.28 15.31
N TYR A 95 5.81 8.22 14.50
CA TYR A 95 4.77 7.87 13.53
C TYR A 95 3.74 6.86 14.06
N LEU A 96 3.96 6.30 15.26
CA LEU A 96 2.98 5.42 15.90
C LEU A 96 1.66 6.15 16.15
N SER A 97 0.56 5.42 16.05
CA SER A 97 -0.78 5.93 16.33
C SER A 97 -1.09 5.96 17.84
N GLY A 98 -0.37 5.16 18.62
CA GLY A 98 -0.67 4.93 20.04
C GLY A 98 -1.78 3.91 20.27
N GLN A 99 -2.35 3.36 19.20
CA GLN A 99 -3.40 2.33 19.22
C GLN A 99 -2.86 0.93 18.96
N GLU A 100 -1.57 0.79 18.65
CA GLU A 100 -0.92 -0.51 18.51
C GLU A 100 -0.98 -1.25 19.85
N ASN A 101 -1.33 -2.54 19.85
CA ASN A 101 -1.46 -3.33 21.08
C ASN A 101 -0.14 -3.40 21.86
N TYR A 102 1.00 -3.31 21.16
CA TYR A 102 2.32 -3.29 21.77
C TYR A 102 2.78 -1.89 22.23
N TYR A 103 2.07 -0.81 21.89
CA TYR A 103 2.52 0.56 22.15
C TYR A 103 2.84 0.80 23.63
N GLN A 104 1.91 0.49 24.53
CA GLN A 104 2.13 0.69 25.97
C GLN A 104 3.26 -0.22 26.48
N ALA A 105 3.36 -1.44 25.97
CA ALA A 105 4.41 -2.38 26.38
C ALA A 105 5.82 -1.82 26.11
N ILE A 106 6.03 -1.16 24.96
CA ILE A 106 7.34 -0.62 24.57
C ILE A 106 7.63 0.80 25.08
N ILE A 107 6.60 1.59 25.40
CA ILE A 107 6.80 2.98 25.88
C ILE A 107 6.95 3.05 27.40
N SER A 108 6.09 2.34 28.14
CA SER A 108 5.98 2.46 29.60
C SER A 108 5.87 1.11 30.33
N GLY A 109 5.59 0.03 29.62
CA GLY A 109 5.37 -1.31 30.17
C GLY A 109 6.62 -2.19 30.25
N GLU A 110 6.41 -3.50 30.21
CA GLU A 110 7.44 -4.51 30.48
C GLU A 110 8.59 -4.53 29.46
N LEU A 111 8.31 -4.18 28.20
CA LEU A 111 9.33 -4.15 27.14
C LEU A 111 10.06 -2.80 27.09
N ALA A 112 9.60 -1.78 27.82
CA ALA A 112 10.14 -0.43 27.71
C ALA A 112 11.64 -0.30 28.05
N PRO A 113 12.20 -0.97 29.07
CA PRO A 113 13.63 -0.92 29.32
C PRO A 113 14.47 -1.45 28.15
N TRP A 114 14.05 -2.58 27.56
CA TRP A 114 14.69 -3.16 26.38
C TRP A 114 14.54 -2.25 25.17
N PHE A 115 13.30 -1.83 24.86
CA PHE A 115 13.00 -1.07 23.66
C PHE A 115 13.75 0.27 23.66
N LYS A 116 13.74 1.01 24.77
CA LYS A 116 14.44 2.31 24.87
C LYS A 116 15.94 2.15 24.64
N LYS A 117 16.56 1.09 25.21
CA LYS A 117 17.97 0.81 25.01
C LYS A 117 18.26 0.50 23.53
N MET A 118 17.54 -0.47 22.96
CA MET A 118 17.67 -0.86 21.55
C MET A 118 17.46 0.34 20.62
N TYR A 119 16.41 1.15 20.87
CA TYR A 119 16.07 2.31 20.04
C TYR A 119 17.15 3.40 20.07
N ILE A 120 17.65 3.76 21.26
CA ILE A 120 18.73 4.77 21.40
C ILE A 120 20.04 4.27 20.78
N GLU A 121 20.32 2.96 20.84
CA GLU A 121 21.52 2.38 20.25
C GLU A 121 21.45 2.28 18.72
N ASN A 122 20.26 2.04 18.14
CA ASN A 122 20.13 1.69 16.72
C ASN A 122 19.56 2.82 15.86
N HIS A 123 18.56 3.58 16.32
CA HIS A 123 17.94 4.64 15.51
C HIS A 123 18.93 5.73 15.08
N PRO A 124 19.86 6.22 15.94
CA PRO A 124 20.86 7.19 15.52
C PRO A 124 21.82 6.66 14.45
N LYS A 125 22.13 5.35 14.46
CA LYS A 125 22.99 4.74 13.43
C LYS A 125 22.31 4.77 12.06
N TRP A 126 21.02 4.45 12.03
CA TRP A 126 20.22 4.57 10.82
C TRP A 126 20.15 6.04 10.35
N LEU A 127 19.89 6.95 11.28
CA LEU A 127 19.77 8.38 11.00
C LEU A 127 21.05 9.00 10.43
N ALA A 128 22.21 8.63 10.96
CA ALA A 128 23.50 9.15 10.50
C ALA A 128 23.75 8.93 8.99
N HIS A 129 23.12 7.90 8.41
CA HIS A 129 23.25 7.55 6.99
C HIS A 129 22.05 7.99 6.13
N ASN A 130 20.98 8.51 6.74
CA ASN A 130 19.70 8.78 6.07
C ASN A 130 19.10 10.14 6.48
N LEU A 131 19.93 11.07 6.97
CA LEU A 131 19.48 12.38 7.44
C LEU A 131 18.83 13.20 6.32
N ASP A 132 19.36 13.06 5.11
CA ASP A 132 18.86 13.67 3.88
C ASP A 132 17.43 13.24 3.54
N LYS A 133 17.05 12.00 3.90
CA LYS A 133 15.72 11.44 3.63
C LYS A 133 14.64 11.90 4.61
N LEU A 134 14.99 12.51 5.74
CA LEU A 134 14.01 12.77 6.82
C LEU A 134 12.84 13.65 6.38
N VAL A 135 13.11 14.67 5.55
CA VAL A 135 12.07 15.57 5.06
C VAL A 135 11.08 14.80 4.17
N ASP A 136 11.59 13.95 3.29
CA ASP A 136 10.78 13.13 2.40
C ASP A 136 10.00 12.06 3.18
N ILE A 137 10.60 11.42 4.18
CA ILE A 137 9.92 10.46 5.06
C ILE A 137 8.79 11.14 5.83
N HIS A 138 9.05 12.31 6.40
CA HIS A 138 8.02 13.09 7.09
C HIS A 138 6.88 13.45 6.13
N THR A 139 7.24 13.91 4.94
CA THR A 139 6.29 14.27 3.89
C THR A 139 5.41 13.07 3.52
N LEU A 140 5.99 11.91 3.22
CA LEU A 140 5.26 10.69 2.87
C LEU A 140 4.34 10.20 4.00
N ASN A 141 4.82 10.16 5.25
CA ASN A 141 4.00 9.75 6.40
C ASN A 141 2.85 10.74 6.70
N SER A 142 2.96 12.00 6.25
CA SER A 142 1.92 13.02 6.40
C SER A 142 0.88 13.01 5.27
N LEU A 143 1.20 12.43 4.11
CA LEU A 143 0.33 12.45 2.93
C LEU A 143 -1.04 11.83 3.22
N HIS A 144 -1.06 10.70 3.93
CA HIS A 144 -2.30 10.03 4.32
C HIS A 144 -3.26 10.97 5.07
N GLN A 145 -2.75 11.65 6.10
CA GLN A 145 -3.56 12.56 6.91
C GLN A 145 -4.00 13.79 6.12
N LYS A 146 -3.10 14.38 5.32
CA LYS A 146 -3.41 15.54 4.47
C LYS A 146 -4.55 15.21 3.51
N ASP A 147 -4.49 14.04 2.88
CA ASP A 147 -5.48 13.58 1.92
C ASP A 147 -6.84 13.29 2.57
N GLN A 148 -6.86 12.61 3.71
CA GLN A 148 -8.10 12.33 4.45
C GLN A 148 -8.79 13.60 4.98
N VAL A 149 -8.02 14.55 5.53
CA VAL A 149 -8.58 15.80 6.05
C VAL A 149 -9.23 16.61 4.93
N MET A 150 -8.55 16.74 3.79
CA MET A 150 -9.10 17.44 2.62
C MET A 150 -10.32 16.72 2.06
N THR A 151 -10.25 15.38 1.97
CA THR A 151 -11.36 14.57 1.48
C THR A 151 -12.60 14.75 2.33
N LYS A 152 -12.45 14.68 3.66
CA LYS A 152 -13.55 14.89 4.60
C LYS A 152 -14.16 16.27 4.45
N ALA A 153 -13.34 17.32 4.47
CA ALA A 153 -13.82 18.70 4.36
C ALA A 153 -14.60 18.94 3.06
N LEU A 154 -14.10 18.44 1.92
CA LEU A 154 -14.79 18.58 0.64
C LEU A 154 -16.05 17.72 0.56
N MET A 155 -16.08 16.54 1.19
CA MET A 155 -17.27 15.68 1.24
C MET A 155 -18.37 16.30 2.09
N ASP A 156 -18.03 16.95 3.21
CA ASP A 156 -18.99 17.66 4.05
C ASP A 156 -19.69 18.78 3.26
N VAL A 157 -18.92 19.53 2.46
CA VAL A 157 -19.48 20.55 1.55
C VAL A 157 -20.30 19.89 0.44
N TYR A 158 -19.74 18.87 -0.23
CA TYR A 158 -20.43 18.19 -1.32
C TYR A 158 -21.78 17.62 -0.89
N ASN A 159 -21.88 17.06 0.32
CA ASN A 159 -23.11 16.46 0.83
C ASN A 159 -24.10 17.47 1.43
N SER A 160 -23.76 18.76 1.50
CA SER A 160 -24.69 19.78 1.95
C SER A 160 -25.91 19.88 1.02
N SER A 161 -27.09 20.01 1.63
CA SER A 161 -28.37 20.24 0.92
C SER A 161 -28.43 21.63 0.27
N GLU A 162 -27.53 22.54 0.63
CA GLU A 162 -27.53 23.95 0.20
C GLU A 162 -26.71 24.19 -1.08
N ILE A 163 -26.04 23.15 -1.61
CA ILE A 163 -25.14 23.27 -2.77
C ILE A 163 -25.85 22.87 -4.07
N GLU A 164 -25.84 23.77 -5.05
CA GLU A 164 -26.37 23.58 -6.41
C GLU A 164 -25.49 22.64 -7.25
N GLU A 165 -26.05 22.03 -8.31
CA GLU A 165 -25.31 21.08 -9.16
C GLU A 165 -24.05 21.70 -9.81
N LYS A 166 -24.10 22.97 -10.23
CA LYS A 166 -22.93 23.65 -10.78
C LYS A 166 -21.79 23.79 -9.76
N GLN A 167 -22.13 24.00 -8.50
CA GLN A 167 -21.17 24.06 -7.40
C GLN A 167 -20.64 22.66 -7.06
N ARG A 168 -21.47 21.61 -7.15
CA ARG A 168 -21.02 20.20 -7.02
C ARG A 168 -19.95 19.85 -8.06
N GLU A 169 -20.13 20.29 -9.31
CA GLU A 169 -19.13 20.04 -10.35
C GLU A 169 -17.82 20.80 -10.10
N LEU A 170 -17.89 22.02 -9.55
CA LEU A 170 -16.70 22.74 -9.09
C LEU A 170 -15.98 21.98 -7.97
N ILE A 171 -16.73 21.46 -6.99
CA ILE A 171 -16.17 20.67 -5.89
C ILE A 171 -15.49 19.39 -6.41
N ARG A 172 -16.08 18.68 -7.39
CA ARG A 172 -15.43 17.54 -8.05
C ARG A 172 -14.11 17.91 -8.75
N ARG A 173 -14.02 19.11 -9.34
CA ARG A 173 -12.76 19.61 -9.92
C ARG A 173 -11.73 19.91 -8.83
N LEU A 174 -12.15 20.45 -7.69
CA LEU A 174 -11.26 20.68 -6.54
C LEU A 174 -10.73 19.37 -5.94
N PHE A 175 -11.54 18.32 -5.86
CA PHE A 175 -11.08 16.98 -5.49
C PHE A 175 -9.96 16.50 -6.41
N ARG A 176 -10.21 16.50 -7.73
CA ARG A 176 -9.22 16.11 -8.75
C ARG A 176 -7.90 16.87 -8.61
N PHE A 177 -7.99 18.19 -8.45
CA PHE A 177 -6.81 19.05 -8.27
C PHE A 177 -6.03 18.68 -6.99
N ASN A 178 -6.71 18.58 -5.84
CA ASN A 178 -6.06 18.28 -4.56
C ASN A 178 -5.39 16.90 -4.56
N TYR A 179 -6.06 15.89 -5.11
CA TYR A 179 -5.46 14.55 -5.23
C TYR A 179 -4.21 14.58 -6.12
N MET A 180 -4.25 15.33 -7.23
CA MET A 180 -3.09 15.45 -8.11
C MET A 180 -1.92 16.19 -7.45
N GLU A 181 -2.18 17.21 -6.62
CA GLU A 181 -1.12 17.89 -5.86
C GLU A 181 -0.43 16.94 -4.87
N ASN A 182 -1.18 16.06 -4.20
CA ASN A 182 -0.58 15.03 -3.35
C ASN A 182 0.20 13.98 -4.17
N ALA A 183 -0.33 13.59 -5.34
CA ALA A 183 0.37 12.68 -6.26
C ALA A 183 1.68 13.27 -6.78
N LYS A 184 1.75 14.58 -7.06
CA LYS A 184 3.01 15.25 -7.45
C LYS A 184 4.07 15.13 -6.38
N THR A 185 3.71 15.24 -5.10
CA THR A 185 4.65 15.02 -4.01
C THR A 185 5.23 13.60 -4.04
N LEU A 186 4.36 12.58 -4.18
CA LEU A 186 4.79 11.20 -4.31
C LEU A 186 5.68 11.00 -5.55
N PHE A 187 5.26 11.54 -6.70
CA PHE A 187 6.03 11.48 -7.95
C PHE A 187 7.41 12.11 -7.82
N ASN A 188 7.53 13.32 -7.25
CA ASN A 188 8.83 14.00 -7.10
C ASN A 188 9.81 13.19 -6.23
N ILE A 189 9.30 12.53 -5.18
CA ILE A 189 10.11 11.66 -4.32
C ILE A 189 10.46 10.37 -5.06
N SER A 190 9.52 9.75 -5.77
CA SER A 190 9.81 8.57 -6.60
C SER A 190 10.82 8.88 -7.70
N GLU A 191 10.76 10.08 -8.29
CA GLU A 191 11.70 10.56 -9.31
C GLU A 191 13.11 10.71 -8.75
N SER A 192 13.26 11.31 -7.56
CA SER A 192 14.56 11.51 -6.93
C SER A 192 15.24 10.19 -6.55
N ILE A 193 14.46 9.18 -6.15
CA ILE A 193 14.94 7.84 -5.77
C ILE A 193 15.10 6.92 -7.01
N GLY A 194 14.38 7.21 -8.10
CA GLY A 194 14.33 6.37 -9.29
C GLY A 194 13.44 5.12 -9.14
N SER A 195 12.66 5.03 -8.07
CA SER A 195 11.73 3.93 -7.77
C SER A 195 10.64 4.41 -6.80
N MET A 196 9.61 3.61 -6.57
CA MET A 196 8.63 3.92 -5.52
C MET A 196 9.29 3.89 -4.13
N PRO A 197 8.92 4.82 -3.22
CA PRO A 197 9.47 4.85 -1.87
C PRO A 197 8.87 3.73 -1.03
N THR A 198 9.52 2.56 -1.07
CA THR A 198 9.20 1.39 -0.23
C THR A 198 10.26 1.24 0.86
N ALA A 199 9.98 0.37 1.84
CA ALA A 199 10.92 0.14 2.93
C ALA A 199 12.26 -0.49 2.50
N ASN A 200 12.29 -1.16 1.34
CA ASN A 200 13.49 -1.76 0.75
C ASN A 200 14.34 -0.72 -0.01
N SER A 201 13.69 0.13 -0.81
CA SER A 201 14.39 1.06 -1.72
C SER A 201 14.72 2.40 -1.06
N PHE A 202 14.00 2.78 0.00
CA PHE A 202 14.05 4.11 0.58
C PHE A 202 14.17 4.11 2.10
N ALA A 203 13.05 3.87 2.79
CA ALA A 203 12.87 3.87 4.24
C ALA A 203 11.46 3.38 4.57
N LEU A 204 11.24 2.89 5.80
CA LEU A 204 9.93 2.46 6.26
C LEU A 204 8.96 3.64 6.34
N ILE A 205 7.90 3.59 5.55
CA ILE A 205 6.78 4.52 5.63
C ILE A 205 5.70 3.88 6.52
N GLN A 206 5.69 4.22 7.81
CA GLN A 206 4.79 3.63 8.79
C GLN A 206 3.32 4.02 8.59
N ARG A 207 3.06 5.14 7.90
CA ARG A 207 1.73 5.58 7.48
C ARG A 207 1.64 5.54 5.95
N PRO A 208 1.18 4.42 5.36
CA PRO A 208 1.22 4.22 3.92
C PRO A 208 0.45 5.29 3.15
N TYR A 209 0.99 5.68 1.99
CA TYR A 209 0.39 6.66 1.08
C TYR A 209 -0.57 6.03 0.06
N ASP A 210 -1.00 4.76 0.25
CA ASP A 210 -1.83 4.01 -0.68
C ASP A 210 -3.13 4.74 -1.07
N PHE A 211 -3.70 5.53 -0.16
CA PHE A 211 -4.90 6.34 -0.45
C PHE A 211 -4.67 7.40 -1.53
N ILE A 212 -3.45 7.95 -1.62
CA ILE A 212 -3.09 8.90 -2.70
C ILE A 212 -3.18 8.20 -4.04
N GLU A 213 -2.66 6.98 -4.14
CA GLU A 213 -2.69 6.16 -5.34
C GLU A 213 -4.14 5.85 -5.72
N VAL A 214 -4.93 5.33 -4.78
CA VAL A 214 -6.35 4.97 -4.98
C VAL A 214 -7.16 6.16 -5.49
N HIS A 215 -7.10 7.31 -4.80
CA HIS A 215 -7.90 8.47 -5.20
C HIS A 215 -7.48 9.02 -6.57
N ASN A 216 -6.19 9.00 -6.90
CA ASN A 216 -5.74 9.44 -8.22
C ASN A 216 -6.08 8.44 -9.32
N PHE A 217 -6.01 7.13 -9.09
CA PHE A 217 -6.52 6.17 -10.07
C PHE A 217 -8.03 6.31 -10.27
N GLN A 218 -8.80 6.68 -9.24
CA GLN A 218 -10.24 6.91 -9.40
C GLN A 218 -10.58 8.21 -10.14
N GLN A 219 -9.77 9.28 -9.97
CA GLN A 219 -10.15 10.63 -10.38
C GLN A 219 -9.30 11.22 -11.51
N ASN A 220 -8.05 10.74 -11.65
CA ASN A 220 -7.02 11.28 -12.54
C ASN A 220 -6.25 10.15 -13.26
N PHE A 221 -6.90 9.02 -13.54
CA PHE A 221 -6.26 7.75 -13.94
C PHE A 221 -5.13 7.93 -14.95
N THR A 222 -5.41 8.47 -16.14
CA THR A 222 -4.44 8.53 -17.24
C THR A 222 -3.19 9.32 -16.87
N ILE A 223 -3.36 10.53 -16.35
CA ILE A 223 -2.24 11.42 -16.00
C ILE A 223 -1.41 10.80 -14.88
N PHE A 224 -2.07 10.30 -13.83
CA PHE A 224 -1.36 9.71 -12.70
C PHE A 224 -0.64 8.42 -13.09
N PHE A 225 -1.28 7.56 -13.88
CA PHE A 225 -0.69 6.32 -14.35
C PHE A 225 0.55 6.56 -15.20
N GLU A 226 0.50 7.51 -16.15
CA GLU A 226 1.65 7.90 -16.97
C GLU A 226 2.82 8.43 -16.13
N MET A 227 2.51 9.21 -15.09
CA MET A 227 3.52 9.73 -14.16
C MET A 227 4.18 8.62 -13.32
N ILE A 228 3.40 7.69 -12.77
CA ILE A 228 3.88 6.77 -11.74
C ILE A 228 4.34 5.41 -12.27
N TYR A 229 3.83 4.97 -13.42
CA TYR A 229 4.13 3.65 -13.99
C TYR A 229 5.63 3.35 -14.15
N PRO A 230 6.48 4.29 -14.61
CA PRO A 230 7.92 4.04 -14.72
C PRO A 230 8.54 3.58 -13.39
N TYR A 231 8.11 4.16 -12.27
CA TYR A 231 8.61 3.83 -10.93
C TYR A 231 7.99 2.54 -10.39
N TYR A 232 6.71 2.30 -10.65
CA TYR A 232 6.06 1.02 -10.33
C TYR A 232 6.79 -0.14 -10.99
N LYS A 233 7.13 0.01 -12.28
CA LYS A 233 7.89 -0.99 -13.03
C LYS A 233 9.24 -1.28 -12.38
N VAL A 234 10.03 -0.25 -12.10
CA VAL A 234 11.36 -0.44 -11.48
C VAL A 234 11.23 -1.14 -10.12
N SER A 235 10.33 -0.67 -9.26
CA SER A 235 10.12 -1.30 -7.95
C SER A 235 9.61 -2.73 -8.04
N TYR A 236 8.74 -3.05 -9.01
CA TYR A 236 8.30 -4.43 -9.24
C TYR A 236 9.47 -5.34 -9.66
N LEU A 237 10.28 -4.90 -10.63
CA LEU A 237 11.43 -5.66 -11.10
C LEU A 237 12.50 -5.86 -10.00
N ASN A 238 12.56 -4.94 -9.04
CA ASN A 238 13.41 -5.05 -7.85
C ASN A 238 12.80 -5.90 -6.71
N LYS A 239 11.59 -6.45 -6.89
CA LYS A 239 10.79 -7.17 -5.87
C LYS A 239 10.33 -6.31 -4.69
N ASP A 240 10.34 -4.98 -4.84
CA ASP A 240 9.88 -4.04 -3.83
C ASP A 240 8.36 -3.88 -3.83
N LEU A 241 7.72 -4.07 -4.98
CA LEU A 241 6.26 -4.09 -5.09
C LEU A 241 5.78 -5.47 -5.52
N PRO A 242 4.72 -6.00 -4.89
CA PRO A 242 4.07 -7.22 -5.34
C PRO A 242 3.14 -6.96 -6.53
N ILE A 243 2.85 -8.01 -7.30
CA ILE A 243 1.96 -7.92 -8.46
C ILE A 243 0.55 -7.42 -8.13
N ILE A 244 0.08 -7.62 -6.90
CA ILE A 244 -1.24 -7.16 -6.45
C ILE A 244 -1.41 -5.64 -6.65
N LYS A 245 -0.33 -4.85 -6.61
CA LYS A 245 -0.39 -3.41 -6.93
C LYS A 245 -0.90 -3.16 -8.35
N PHE A 246 -0.50 -3.97 -9.33
CA PHE A 246 -0.96 -3.85 -10.72
C PHE A 246 -2.37 -4.41 -10.92
N ARG A 247 -2.73 -5.51 -10.25
CA ARG A 247 -4.12 -6.01 -10.25
C ARG A 247 -5.07 -4.98 -9.67
N ASN A 248 -4.67 -4.24 -8.62
CA ASN A 248 -5.49 -3.17 -8.05
C ASN A 248 -5.72 -2.03 -9.06
N ILE A 249 -4.76 -1.72 -9.94
CA ILE A 249 -4.96 -0.77 -11.04
C ILE A 249 -6.05 -1.29 -11.99
N ASP A 250 -6.00 -2.56 -12.37
CA ASP A 250 -7.03 -3.20 -13.20
C ASP A 250 -8.40 -3.20 -12.52
N SER A 251 -8.46 -3.48 -11.21
CA SER A 251 -9.70 -3.38 -10.42
C SER A 251 -10.29 -1.97 -10.43
N ILE A 252 -9.47 -0.94 -10.21
CA ILE A 252 -9.94 0.44 -10.23
C ILE A 252 -10.38 0.85 -11.64
N LYS A 253 -9.63 0.44 -12.66
CA LYS A 253 -9.97 0.70 -14.06
C LYS A 253 -11.28 0.03 -14.47
N PHE A 254 -11.51 -1.20 -13.99
CA PHE A 254 -12.76 -1.92 -14.21
C PHE A 254 -13.96 -1.21 -13.58
N LEU A 255 -13.82 -0.74 -12.34
CA LEU A 255 -14.89 0.02 -11.66
C LEU A 255 -15.22 1.33 -12.37
N ALA A 256 -14.22 2.00 -12.97
CA ALA A 256 -14.41 3.26 -13.68
C ALA A 256 -14.98 3.06 -15.09
N ASP A 257 -14.35 2.18 -15.88
CA ASP A 257 -14.54 2.11 -17.33
C ASP A 257 -14.86 0.70 -17.84
N LYS A 258 -15.03 -0.28 -16.95
CA LYS A 258 -15.35 -1.69 -17.27
C LYS A 258 -14.32 -2.41 -18.15
N ASN A 259 -13.08 -1.92 -18.17
CA ASN A 259 -11.95 -2.53 -18.86
C ASN A 259 -10.73 -2.59 -17.93
N GLN A 260 -9.60 -3.10 -18.41
CA GLN A 260 -8.38 -3.28 -17.63
C GLN A 260 -7.11 -2.96 -18.42
N VAL A 261 -6.01 -2.65 -17.74
CA VAL A 261 -4.74 -2.25 -18.35
C VAL A 261 -3.82 -3.45 -18.56
N PHE A 262 -3.66 -4.30 -17.55
CA PHE A 262 -2.67 -5.36 -17.54
C PHE A 262 -3.24 -6.74 -17.86
N GLY A 263 -4.57 -6.91 -17.77
CA GLY A 263 -5.20 -8.19 -17.98
C GLY A 263 -5.05 -9.13 -16.78
N LEU A 264 -4.93 -8.56 -15.57
CA LEU A 264 -4.69 -9.28 -14.31
C LEU A 264 -5.97 -9.54 -13.52
N LEU A 265 -7.08 -8.90 -13.90
CA LEU A 265 -8.38 -9.11 -13.31
C LEU A 265 -9.13 -10.17 -14.11
N SER A 266 -9.50 -11.26 -13.45
CA SER A 266 -10.37 -12.29 -14.01
C SER A 266 -11.84 -12.00 -13.69
N VAL A 267 -12.76 -12.63 -14.43
CA VAL A 267 -14.19 -12.49 -14.13
C VAL A 267 -14.46 -13.08 -12.75
N GLU A 268 -13.82 -14.19 -12.39
CA GLU A 268 -13.95 -14.88 -11.11
C GLU A 268 -13.68 -13.96 -9.92
N ASP A 269 -12.70 -13.04 -10.06
CA ASP A 269 -12.33 -12.04 -9.06
C ASP A 269 -13.41 -10.99 -8.78
N ILE A 270 -14.37 -10.80 -9.69
CA ILE A 270 -15.40 -9.78 -9.53
C ILE A 270 -16.49 -10.28 -8.55
N PRO A 271 -16.85 -9.50 -7.52
CA PRO A 271 -17.95 -9.82 -6.62
C PRO A 271 -19.27 -10.08 -7.37
N PRO A 272 -20.09 -11.07 -6.95
CA PRO A 272 -21.34 -11.44 -7.62
C PRO A 272 -22.28 -10.26 -7.88
N TYR A 273 -22.42 -9.35 -6.90
CA TYR A 273 -23.28 -8.18 -7.05
C TYR A 273 -22.81 -7.22 -8.16
N LEU A 274 -21.49 -7.07 -8.37
CA LEU A 274 -20.94 -6.27 -9.47
C LEU A 274 -21.07 -6.99 -10.82
N LYS A 275 -20.94 -8.32 -10.83
CA LYS A 275 -21.21 -9.13 -12.03
C LYS A 275 -22.63 -8.92 -12.52
N GLU A 276 -23.60 -8.94 -11.61
CA GLU A 276 -25.01 -8.68 -11.90
C GLU A 276 -25.26 -7.22 -12.32
N GLU A 277 -24.75 -6.25 -11.55
CA GLU A 277 -24.95 -4.82 -11.82
C GLU A 277 -24.40 -4.39 -13.19
N TYR A 278 -23.24 -4.92 -13.58
CA TYR A 278 -22.59 -4.57 -14.83
C TYR A 278 -22.77 -5.59 -15.96
N ASN A 279 -23.51 -6.68 -15.71
CA ASN A 279 -23.70 -7.79 -16.65
C ASN A 279 -22.36 -8.30 -17.22
N VAL A 280 -21.42 -8.62 -16.32
CA VAL A 280 -20.03 -8.94 -16.68
C VAL A 280 -19.94 -10.36 -17.23
N GLN A 281 -19.62 -10.46 -18.52
CA GLN A 281 -19.30 -11.74 -19.18
C GLN A 281 -17.80 -11.88 -19.49
N SER A 282 -17.12 -10.76 -19.69
CA SER A 282 -15.69 -10.65 -19.94
C SER A 282 -15.20 -9.28 -19.46
N ILE A 283 -13.88 -9.13 -19.33
CA ILE A 283 -13.23 -7.86 -18.97
C ILE A 283 -12.24 -7.51 -20.07
N GLU A 284 -12.60 -6.55 -20.92
CA GLU A 284 -11.78 -6.19 -22.07
C GLU A 284 -10.50 -5.45 -21.67
N LEU A 285 -9.44 -5.64 -22.46
CA LEU A 285 -8.24 -4.81 -22.36
C LEU A 285 -8.52 -3.43 -22.93
N ALA A 286 -8.12 -2.37 -22.22
CA ALA A 286 -8.25 -1.00 -22.68
C ALA A 286 -7.44 -0.76 -23.96
N ASN A 287 -6.28 -1.40 -24.11
CA ASN A 287 -5.45 -1.37 -25.31
C ASN A 287 -4.56 -2.62 -25.38
N PRO A 288 -4.92 -3.66 -26.17
CA PRO A 288 -4.17 -4.91 -26.24
C PRO A 288 -2.68 -4.75 -26.60
N THR A 289 -2.35 -3.88 -27.56
CA THR A 289 -0.96 -3.64 -27.98
C THR A 289 -0.13 -3.01 -26.87
N LEU A 290 -0.71 -2.07 -26.11
CA LEU A 290 -0.04 -1.44 -24.98
C LEU A 290 0.09 -2.40 -23.80
N THR A 291 -0.93 -3.23 -23.54
CA THR A 291 -0.88 -4.30 -22.54
C THR A 291 0.26 -5.27 -22.81
N GLU A 292 0.43 -5.72 -24.05
CA GLU A 292 1.53 -6.61 -24.44
C GLU A 292 2.91 -5.96 -24.19
N LYS A 293 3.04 -4.66 -24.52
CA LYS A 293 4.26 -3.89 -24.20
C LYS A 293 4.53 -3.88 -22.69
N TYR A 294 3.54 -3.57 -21.86
CA TYR A 294 3.71 -3.54 -20.40
C TYR A 294 4.06 -4.91 -19.84
N ARG A 295 3.39 -5.98 -20.29
CA ARG A 295 3.71 -7.36 -19.89
C ARG A 295 5.15 -7.70 -20.22
N LYS A 296 5.62 -7.36 -21.42
CA LYS A 296 7.01 -7.56 -21.82
C LYS A 296 7.98 -6.79 -20.94
N GLU A 297 7.68 -5.52 -20.63
CA GLU A 297 8.51 -4.69 -19.74
C GLU A 297 8.59 -5.22 -18.30
N LEU A 298 7.55 -5.93 -17.84
CA LEU A 298 7.46 -6.52 -16.51
C LEU A 298 7.89 -8.00 -16.46
N ASN A 299 8.40 -8.55 -17.58
CA ASN A 299 8.77 -9.97 -17.75
C ASN A 299 7.60 -10.94 -17.52
N TRP A 300 6.40 -10.55 -17.95
CA TRP A 300 5.15 -11.30 -17.86
C TRP A 300 4.81 -12.02 -19.17
N THR A 301 5.77 -12.71 -19.75
CA THR A 301 5.64 -13.30 -21.10
C THR A 301 4.73 -14.53 -21.17
N GLU A 302 4.29 -15.08 -20.03
CA GLU A 302 3.46 -16.29 -19.94
C GLU A 302 2.06 -16.02 -19.36
N LEU A 303 1.62 -14.75 -19.33
CA LEU A 303 0.28 -14.32 -18.90
C LEU A 303 -0.66 -14.01 -20.05
#